data_AF-A0A7K4HIN0-F1
#
_entry.id   AF-A0A7K4HIN0-F1
#
_cell.length_a   1.000
_cell.length_b   1.000
_cell.length_c   1.000
_cell.angle_alpha   90.00
_cell.angle_beta   90.00
_cell.angle_gamma   90.00
#
_symmetry.space_group_name_H-M   'P 1'
#
loop_
_entity.id
_entity.type
_entity.pdbx_description
1 polymer ?
#
loop_
_entity_poly.entity_id
_entity_poly.type
_entity_poly.pdbx_seq_one_letter_code
_entity_poly.pdbx_strand_id
1 'polypeptide(L)'
;FGKDVDILIGNNKDEVKLWTGPNPLFQNMKMNDISDFLLQRVGKFGDGKLISDKNLCKKFISIYSQEPIIKPVDIYDKIDTDFTFRIPAIHVCEGNSQYNPNIYNYIFTWPSPALEGKYGSCHIMEIPFAFGTFGKTGVEWFYGAGKEAELLNEKMMRTWVSFASNGNPNSDLIPEWKSYNVEDRTSMFIGKEFESVSAPNDDERILWDSVIFNY
;
A
#
# COMPACT_ATOMS: atom_id res chain seq x y z
N PHE A 1 -11.62 -16.70 11.54
CA PHE A 1 -10.18 -16.44 11.67
C PHE A 1 -9.41 -17.70 11.32
N GLY A 2 -8.47 -17.61 10.39
CA GLY A 2 -7.69 -18.75 9.90
C GLY A 2 -6.49 -19.00 10.79
N LYS A 3 -6.72 -19.59 11.98
CA LYS A 3 -5.66 -19.80 12.99
C LYS A 3 -4.47 -20.62 12.49
N ASP A 4 -4.68 -21.43 11.45
CA ASP A 4 -3.69 -22.35 10.89
C ASP A 4 -3.24 -21.94 9.47
N VAL A 5 -3.48 -20.69 9.08
CA VAL A 5 -3.09 -20.18 7.75
C VAL A 5 -2.11 -19.04 7.92
N ASP A 6 -0.88 -19.27 7.49
CA ASP A 6 0.17 -18.24 7.44
C ASP A 6 -0.19 -17.20 6.38
N ILE A 7 0.07 -15.92 6.67
CA ILE A 7 -0.34 -14.81 5.79
C ILE A 7 0.85 -13.94 5.44
N LEU A 8 1.09 -13.78 4.14
CA LEU A 8 1.90 -12.72 3.56
C LEU A 8 0.94 -11.82 2.77
N ILE A 9 0.78 -10.58 3.21
CA ILE A 9 -0.16 -9.61 2.62
C ILE A 9 0.53 -8.25 2.53
N GLY A 10 0.06 -7.42 1.62
CA GLY A 10 0.58 -6.07 1.49
C GLY A 10 -0.15 -5.29 0.41
N ASN A 11 0.37 -4.09 0.15
CA ASN A 11 -0.13 -3.18 -0.87
C ASN A 11 1.03 -2.44 -1.52
N ASN A 12 0.77 -1.79 -2.65
CA ASN A 12 1.71 -0.87 -3.27
C ASN A 12 1.59 0.53 -2.64
N LYS A 13 2.68 1.31 -2.67
CA LYS A 13 2.71 2.63 -2.00
C LYS A 13 1.69 3.62 -2.59
N ASP A 14 1.46 3.56 -3.89
CA ASP A 14 0.65 4.53 -4.63
C ASP A 14 -0.47 3.83 -5.44
N GLU A 15 -1.10 2.78 -4.90
CA GLU A 15 -2.06 1.89 -5.58
C GLU A 15 -2.93 2.60 -6.63
N VAL A 16 -3.54 3.71 -6.23
CA VAL A 16 -4.56 4.40 -7.02
C VAL A 16 -3.99 5.20 -8.20
N LYS A 17 -2.69 5.46 -8.23
CA LYS A 17 -2.00 6.19 -9.32
C LYS A 17 -2.06 5.49 -10.67
N LEU A 18 -2.42 4.20 -10.71
CA LEU A 18 -2.73 3.48 -11.94
C LEU A 18 -3.83 4.20 -12.74
N TRP A 19 -4.83 4.73 -12.04
CA TRP A 19 -5.98 5.39 -12.65
C TRP A 19 -5.85 6.92 -12.66
N THR A 20 -5.24 7.51 -11.63
CA THR A 20 -5.20 8.98 -11.46
C THR A 20 -3.98 9.63 -12.08
N GLY A 21 -2.84 8.94 -12.10
CA GLY A 21 -1.57 9.44 -12.66
C GLY A 21 -1.71 9.95 -14.11
N PRO A 22 -2.22 9.15 -15.06
CA PRO A 22 -2.36 9.57 -16.45
C PRO A 22 -3.62 10.40 -16.73
N ASN A 23 -4.58 10.49 -15.81
CA ASN A 23 -5.91 11.01 -16.08
C ASN A 23 -6.02 12.53 -15.82
N PRO A 24 -6.25 13.37 -16.84
CA PRO A 24 -6.32 14.81 -16.68
C PRO A 24 -7.43 15.31 -15.75
N LEU A 25 -8.52 14.56 -15.59
CA LEU A 25 -9.60 14.94 -14.68
C LEU A 25 -9.13 14.92 -13.23
N PHE A 26 -8.40 13.87 -12.84
CA PHE A 26 -7.79 13.79 -11.51
C PHE A 26 -6.64 14.77 -11.36
N GLN A 27 -5.80 14.93 -12.39
CA GLN A 27 -4.67 15.87 -12.33
C GLN A 27 -5.10 17.34 -12.20
N ASN A 28 -6.34 17.68 -12.59
CA ASN A 28 -6.92 19.02 -12.44
C ASN A 28 -7.88 19.15 -11.24
N MET A 29 -7.91 18.15 -10.36
CA MET A 29 -8.75 18.14 -9.15
C MET A 29 -8.44 19.34 -8.25
N LYS A 30 -9.49 19.92 -7.66
CA LYS A 30 -9.43 20.99 -6.66
C LYS A 30 -9.63 20.41 -5.26
N MET A 31 -9.21 21.17 -4.24
CA MET A 31 -9.32 20.73 -2.85
C MET A 31 -10.76 20.40 -2.40
N ASN A 32 -11.75 21.13 -2.93
CA ASN A 32 -13.16 20.89 -2.61
C ASN A 32 -13.65 19.53 -3.18
N ASP A 33 -13.10 19.09 -4.31
CA ASP A 33 -13.49 17.84 -4.96
C ASP A 33 -13.09 16.61 -4.12
N ILE A 34 -12.03 16.74 -3.29
CA ILE A 34 -11.62 15.68 -2.35
C ILE A 34 -12.72 15.44 -1.32
N SER A 35 -13.33 16.51 -0.82
CA SER A 35 -14.42 16.38 0.16
C SER A 35 -15.58 15.61 -0.46
N ASP A 36 -16.02 15.99 -1.67
CA ASP A 36 -17.10 15.30 -2.37
C ASP A 36 -16.81 13.82 -2.61
N PHE A 37 -15.55 13.47 -2.88
CA PHE A 37 -15.12 12.09 -3.00
C PHE A 37 -15.17 11.32 -1.68
N LEU A 38 -14.65 11.89 -0.58
CA LEU A 38 -14.71 11.27 0.74
C LEU A 38 -16.16 10.97 1.13
N LEU A 39 -17.07 11.89 0.82
CA LEU A 39 -18.49 11.69 0.99
C LEU A 39 -18.99 10.52 0.12
N GLN A 40 -18.68 10.51 -1.18
CA GLN A 40 -19.27 9.52 -2.10
C GLN A 40 -18.69 8.10 -1.97
N ARG A 41 -17.38 7.94 -1.82
CA ARG A 41 -16.73 6.62 -1.84
C ARG A 41 -16.65 6.02 -0.44
N VAL A 42 -15.94 6.68 0.47
CA VAL A 42 -15.80 6.18 1.85
C VAL A 42 -17.16 6.14 2.53
N GLY A 43 -18.01 7.11 2.27
CA GLY A 43 -19.36 7.11 2.81
C GLY A 43 -20.30 6.03 2.31
N LYS A 44 -20.19 5.63 1.04
CA LYS A 44 -21.04 4.59 0.44
C LYS A 44 -20.61 3.18 0.83
N PHE A 45 -19.32 2.98 1.03
CA PHE A 45 -18.73 1.67 1.35
C PHE A 45 -18.32 1.53 2.83
N GLY A 46 -18.30 2.62 3.59
CA GLY A 46 -18.19 2.65 5.06
C GLY A 46 -19.54 2.83 5.74
N ASP A 47 -19.52 3.17 7.03
CA ASP A 47 -20.72 3.39 7.87
C ASP A 47 -21.47 4.70 7.59
N GLY A 48 -21.05 5.47 6.60
CA GLY A 48 -21.62 6.76 6.28
C GLY A 48 -21.35 7.87 7.31
N LYS A 49 -20.66 7.60 8.44
CA LYS A 49 -20.33 8.65 9.42
C LYS A 49 -19.44 9.73 8.81
N LEU A 50 -18.49 9.32 7.96
CA LEU A 50 -17.62 10.27 7.25
C LEU A 50 -18.44 11.25 6.39
N ILE A 51 -19.59 10.82 5.83
CA ILE A 51 -20.47 11.71 5.05
C ILE A 51 -21.06 12.82 5.92
N SER A 52 -21.44 12.46 7.14
CA SER A 52 -22.15 13.38 8.03
C SER A 52 -21.22 14.32 8.81
N ASP A 53 -19.93 13.98 8.95
CA ASP A 53 -18.99 14.72 9.78
C ASP A 53 -17.95 15.52 8.97
N LYS A 54 -18.28 16.79 8.71
CA LYS A 54 -17.38 17.75 8.05
C LYS A 54 -16.08 18.00 8.82
N ASN A 55 -16.07 17.85 10.14
CA ASN A 55 -14.84 18.02 10.91
C ASN A 55 -13.91 16.84 10.69
N LEU A 56 -14.47 15.63 10.59
CA LEU A 56 -13.69 14.44 10.25
C LEU A 56 -13.09 14.55 8.84
N CYS A 57 -13.86 14.99 7.82
CA CYS A 57 -13.30 15.25 6.49
C CYS A 57 -12.12 16.24 6.51
N LYS A 58 -12.24 17.34 7.27
CA LYS A 58 -11.13 18.30 7.44
C LYS A 58 -9.91 17.68 8.11
N LYS A 59 -10.13 16.78 9.09
CA LYS A 59 -9.05 16.06 9.76
C LYS A 59 -8.32 15.12 8.79
N PHE A 60 -9.05 14.38 7.96
CA PHE A 60 -8.48 13.58 6.87
C PHE A 60 -7.61 14.43 5.94
N ILE A 61 -8.17 15.51 5.40
CA ILE A 61 -7.40 16.41 4.53
C ILE A 61 -6.16 16.93 5.27
N SER A 62 -6.28 17.35 6.52
CA SER A 62 -5.16 17.87 7.30
C SER A 62 -4.04 16.84 7.53
N ILE A 63 -4.36 15.62 7.98
CA ILE A 63 -3.37 14.58 8.25
C ILE A 63 -2.69 14.15 6.94
N TYR A 64 -3.49 13.86 5.92
CA TYR A 64 -2.96 13.47 4.62
C TYR A 64 -2.30 14.61 3.87
N SER A 65 -2.45 15.86 4.34
CA SER A 65 -1.84 17.05 3.73
C SER A 65 -0.37 17.28 4.13
N GLN A 66 0.17 16.51 5.07
CA GLN A 66 1.54 16.70 5.57
C GLN A 66 2.60 16.34 4.50
N GLU A 67 3.70 17.09 4.53
CA GLU A 67 4.62 17.37 3.41
C GLU A 67 5.28 16.20 2.65
N PRO A 68 5.87 16.48 1.45
CA PRO A 68 5.57 17.63 0.60
C PRO A 68 4.46 17.23 -0.37
N ILE A 69 3.31 17.91 -0.26
CA ILE A 69 2.18 17.70 -1.15
C ILE A 69 2.17 18.78 -2.19
N ILE A 70 2.09 18.31 -3.43
CA ILE A 70 2.25 19.15 -4.58
C ILE A 70 0.86 19.50 -5.13
N LYS A 71 -0.10 18.55 -5.07
CA LYS A 71 -1.43 18.73 -5.66
C LYS A 71 -2.56 18.09 -4.83
N PRO A 72 -3.82 18.57 -4.99
CA PRO A 72 -4.99 17.93 -4.38
C PRO A 72 -5.12 16.43 -4.70
N VAL A 73 -4.74 16.01 -5.91
CA VAL A 73 -4.76 14.59 -6.31
C VAL A 73 -3.84 13.71 -5.46
N ASP A 74 -2.73 14.24 -4.93
CA ASP A 74 -1.83 13.45 -4.09
C ASP A 74 -2.48 13.10 -2.74
N ILE A 75 -3.28 14.01 -2.18
CA ILE A 75 -4.07 13.76 -0.97
C ILE A 75 -5.14 12.71 -1.26
N TYR A 76 -5.85 12.86 -2.38
CA TYR A 76 -6.83 11.89 -2.85
C TYR A 76 -6.22 10.50 -2.99
N ASP A 77 -5.07 10.38 -3.68
CA ASP A 77 -4.43 9.10 -3.97
C ASP A 77 -4.02 8.38 -2.69
N LYS A 78 -3.47 9.10 -1.70
CA LYS A 78 -3.10 8.53 -0.41
C LYS A 78 -4.32 8.04 0.37
N ILE A 79 -5.40 8.85 0.43
CA ILE A 79 -6.61 8.45 1.17
C ILE A 79 -7.27 7.24 0.50
N ASP A 80 -7.38 7.22 -0.83
CA ASP A 80 -8.03 6.12 -1.55
C ASP A 80 -7.18 4.84 -1.54
N THR A 81 -5.85 4.97 -1.56
CA THR A 81 -4.92 3.84 -1.35
C THR A 81 -5.14 3.22 0.03
N ASP A 82 -5.25 4.05 1.07
CA ASP A 82 -5.49 3.55 2.42
C ASP A 82 -6.86 2.90 2.55
N PHE A 83 -7.91 3.56 2.06
CA PHE A 83 -9.27 3.07 2.12
C PHE A 83 -9.44 1.72 1.42
N THR A 84 -8.92 1.61 0.19
CA THR A 84 -9.19 0.46 -0.68
C THR A 84 -8.23 -0.71 -0.42
N PHE A 85 -6.98 -0.43 0.00
CA PHE A 85 -5.92 -1.45 0.05
C PHE A 85 -5.25 -1.55 1.43
N ARG A 86 -4.59 -0.48 1.91
CA ARG A 86 -3.71 -0.57 3.09
C ARG A 86 -4.48 -0.92 4.36
N ILE A 87 -5.60 -0.25 4.64
CA ILE A 87 -6.35 -0.44 5.88
C ILE A 87 -7.02 -1.81 5.94
N PRO A 88 -7.68 -2.32 4.88
CA PRO A 88 -8.13 -3.70 4.85
C PRO A 88 -7.00 -4.72 5.08
N ALA A 89 -5.82 -4.53 4.48
CA ALA A 89 -4.67 -5.41 4.71
C ALA A 89 -4.20 -5.37 6.18
N ILE A 90 -4.14 -4.19 6.79
CA ILE A 90 -3.83 -4.01 8.21
C ILE A 90 -4.85 -4.73 9.10
N HIS A 91 -6.15 -4.62 8.83
CA HIS A 91 -7.18 -5.34 9.58
C HIS A 91 -7.04 -6.86 9.48
N VAL A 92 -6.63 -7.39 8.32
CA VAL A 92 -6.29 -8.81 8.17
C VAL A 92 -5.11 -9.16 9.08
N CYS A 93 -4.07 -8.33 9.11
CA CYS A 93 -2.91 -8.56 9.97
C CYS A 93 -3.30 -8.54 11.46
N GLU A 94 -3.93 -7.47 11.94
CA GLU A 94 -4.34 -7.29 13.35
C GLU A 94 -5.33 -8.36 13.81
N GLY A 95 -6.26 -8.76 12.94
CA GLY A 95 -7.25 -9.79 13.24
C GLY A 95 -6.65 -11.20 13.38
N ASN A 96 -5.50 -11.47 12.75
CA ASN A 96 -4.88 -12.80 12.76
C ASN A 96 -3.60 -12.90 13.60
N SER A 97 -2.85 -11.81 13.83
CA SER A 97 -1.55 -11.84 14.51
C SER A 97 -1.61 -12.31 15.97
N GLN A 98 -2.77 -12.19 16.62
CA GLN A 98 -2.99 -12.73 17.97
C GLN A 98 -3.16 -14.26 18.00
N TYR A 99 -3.41 -14.88 16.84
CA TYR A 99 -3.70 -16.32 16.73
C TYR A 99 -2.65 -17.08 15.92
N ASN A 100 -1.95 -16.42 15.00
CA ASN A 100 -0.90 -17.00 14.18
C ASN A 100 0.37 -16.13 14.27
N PRO A 101 1.54 -16.70 14.62
CA PRO A 101 2.80 -15.96 14.65
C PRO A 101 3.38 -15.61 13.26
N ASN A 102 2.88 -16.22 12.18
CA ASN A 102 3.41 -16.11 10.82
C ASN A 102 2.55 -15.18 9.95
N ILE A 103 2.38 -13.94 10.42
CA ILE A 103 1.70 -12.87 9.69
C ILE A 103 2.76 -11.88 9.24
N TYR A 104 2.80 -11.52 7.97
CA TYR A 104 3.81 -10.63 7.41
C TYR A 104 3.14 -9.58 6.52
N ASN A 105 3.42 -8.31 6.80
CA ASN A 105 2.93 -7.18 6.01
C ASN A 105 4.04 -6.57 5.15
N TYR A 106 3.71 -6.12 3.93
CA TYR A 106 4.63 -5.33 3.09
C TYR A 106 3.98 -4.10 2.46
N ILE A 107 4.83 -3.13 2.12
CA ILE A 107 4.50 -2.02 1.23
C ILE A 107 5.47 -2.02 0.06
N PHE A 108 4.99 -2.21 -1.16
CA PHE A 108 5.83 -2.17 -2.36
C PHE A 108 6.07 -0.72 -2.80
N THR A 109 7.34 -0.31 -2.89
CA THR A 109 7.77 1.09 -3.05
C THR A 109 8.58 1.35 -4.32
N TRP A 110 8.77 0.34 -5.18
CA TRP A 110 9.45 0.52 -6.46
C TRP A 110 8.54 1.27 -7.46
N PRO A 111 8.93 2.47 -7.92
CA PRO A 111 8.09 3.28 -8.78
C PRO A 111 8.25 2.90 -10.27
N SER A 112 7.16 3.04 -11.01
CA SER A 112 7.18 3.00 -12.47
C SER A 112 7.94 4.21 -13.03
N PRO A 113 8.84 4.05 -14.02
CA PRO A 113 9.42 5.18 -14.74
C PRO A 113 8.48 5.77 -15.81
N ALA A 114 7.36 5.11 -16.10
CA ALA A 114 6.46 5.53 -17.17
C ALA A 114 5.88 6.93 -16.93
N LEU A 115 5.70 7.67 -18.02
CA LEU A 115 5.12 9.02 -18.02
C LEU A 115 5.79 9.94 -16.99
N GLU A 116 7.12 9.92 -16.92
CA GLU A 116 7.90 10.73 -15.98
C GLU A 116 7.55 10.43 -14.50
N GLY A 117 7.26 9.17 -14.20
CA GLY A 117 6.98 8.71 -12.84
C GLY A 117 5.56 8.96 -12.34
N LYS A 118 4.63 9.39 -13.21
CA LYS A 118 3.24 9.71 -12.81
C LYS A 118 2.49 8.53 -12.19
N TYR A 119 2.89 7.31 -12.49
CA TYR A 119 2.28 6.11 -11.92
C TYR A 119 2.79 5.78 -10.52
N GLY A 120 3.94 6.30 -10.08
CA GLY A 120 4.51 5.91 -8.77
C GLY A 120 4.61 4.39 -8.61
N SER A 121 4.41 3.88 -7.40
CA SER A 121 4.25 2.44 -7.15
C SER A 121 2.76 2.08 -7.20
N CYS A 122 2.15 2.20 -8.38
CA CYS A 122 0.71 1.95 -8.53
C CYS A 122 0.32 0.48 -8.45
N HIS A 123 -0.99 0.24 -8.47
CA HIS A 123 -1.57 -1.09 -8.55
C HIS A 123 -0.96 -1.92 -9.69
N ILE A 124 -0.68 -3.19 -9.42
CA ILE A 124 -0.02 -4.21 -10.30
C ILE A 124 1.51 -4.15 -10.38
N MET A 125 2.16 -3.14 -9.78
CA MET A 125 3.60 -2.90 -9.95
C MET A 125 4.48 -4.04 -9.41
N GLU A 126 4.04 -4.72 -8.37
CA GLU A 126 4.77 -5.78 -7.67
C GLU A 126 4.64 -7.15 -8.37
N ILE A 127 3.56 -7.36 -9.15
CA ILE A 127 3.22 -8.67 -9.73
C ILE A 127 4.37 -9.24 -10.57
N PRO A 128 4.99 -8.52 -11.53
CA PRO A 128 6.04 -9.13 -12.35
C PRO A 128 7.29 -9.49 -11.57
N PHE A 129 7.55 -8.80 -10.46
CA PHE A 129 8.67 -9.06 -9.56
C PHE A 129 8.42 -10.31 -8.71
N ALA A 130 7.18 -10.58 -8.29
CA ALA A 130 6.83 -11.81 -7.59
C ALA A 130 6.89 -13.05 -8.51
N PHE A 131 6.51 -12.89 -9.79
CA PHE A 131 6.37 -14.00 -10.74
C PHE A 131 7.58 -14.22 -11.66
N GLY A 132 8.64 -13.41 -11.59
CA GLY A 132 9.80 -13.56 -12.48
C GLY A 132 9.49 -13.24 -13.93
N THR A 133 8.53 -12.34 -14.18
CA THR A 133 8.11 -11.92 -15.53
C THR A 133 8.53 -10.49 -15.84
N PHE A 134 9.18 -9.80 -14.92
CA PHE A 134 9.64 -8.42 -15.05
C PHE A 134 10.45 -8.16 -16.35
N GLY A 135 11.35 -9.06 -16.74
CA GLY A 135 12.17 -8.94 -17.95
C GLY A 135 11.56 -9.52 -19.23
N LYS A 136 10.25 -9.77 -19.27
CA LYS A 136 9.57 -10.38 -20.43
C LYS A 136 8.82 -9.32 -21.24
N THR A 137 9.07 -9.30 -22.55
CA THR A 137 8.21 -8.70 -23.59
C THR A 137 7.88 -7.20 -23.45
N GLY A 138 8.90 -6.32 -23.38
CA GLY A 138 8.69 -4.90 -23.74
C GLY A 138 7.91 -4.09 -22.71
N VAL A 139 7.87 -4.53 -21.45
CA VAL A 139 7.19 -3.84 -20.34
C VAL A 139 8.13 -3.00 -19.47
N GLU A 140 9.41 -2.93 -19.85
CA GLU A 140 10.47 -2.20 -19.14
C GLU A 140 10.15 -0.71 -19.01
N TRP A 141 9.45 -0.14 -19.99
CA TRP A 141 9.00 1.24 -19.95
C TRP A 141 8.04 1.51 -18.76
N PHE A 142 7.34 0.49 -18.27
CA PHE A 142 6.38 0.58 -17.17
C PHE A 142 6.93 0.08 -15.84
N TYR A 143 7.67 -1.02 -15.81
CA TYR A 143 8.19 -1.56 -14.55
C TYR A 143 9.62 -1.12 -14.24
N GLY A 144 10.34 -0.53 -15.19
CA GLY A 144 11.78 -0.25 -15.07
C GLY A 144 12.65 -1.33 -15.72
N ALA A 145 13.96 -1.14 -15.65
CA ALA A 145 14.97 -2.07 -16.15
C ALA A 145 16.30 -1.89 -15.43
N GLY A 146 17.25 -2.79 -15.73
CA GLY A 146 18.62 -2.73 -15.25
C GLY A 146 18.85 -3.47 -13.93
N LYS A 147 20.10 -3.45 -13.48
CA LYS A 147 20.60 -4.31 -12.40
C LYS A 147 19.84 -4.16 -11.08
N GLU A 148 19.39 -2.95 -10.74
CA GLU A 148 18.64 -2.72 -9.49
C GLU A 148 17.27 -3.43 -9.53
N ALA A 149 16.60 -3.40 -10.69
CA ALA A 149 15.30 -4.04 -10.85
C ALA A 149 15.41 -5.57 -10.98
N GLU A 150 16.47 -6.05 -11.62
CA GLU A 150 16.83 -7.48 -11.65
C GLU A 150 17.08 -8.02 -10.23
N LEU A 151 17.83 -7.27 -9.41
CA LEU A 151 18.10 -7.62 -8.01
C LEU A 151 16.82 -7.61 -7.16
N LEU A 152 15.93 -6.63 -7.36
CA LEU A 152 14.62 -6.61 -6.72
C LEU A 152 13.79 -7.84 -7.09
N ASN A 153 13.77 -8.22 -8.37
CA ASN A 153 13.05 -9.40 -8.84
C ASN A 153 13.59 -10.68 -8.19
N GLU A 154 14.92 -10.86 -8.13
CA GLU A 154 15.54 -12.01 -7.47
C GLU A 154 15.17 -12.09 -5.99
N LYS A 155 15.32 -10.98 -5.24
CA LYS A 155 14.98 -10.90 -3.82
C LYS A 155 13.51 -11.24 -3.59
N MET A 156 12.60 -10.65 -4.36
CA MET A 156 11.16 -10.83 -4.18
C MET A 156 10.74 -12.27 -4.51
N MET A 157 11.23 -12.87 -5.59
CA MET A 157 10.97 -14.29 -5.90
C MET A 157 11.47 -15.20 -4.77
N ARG A 158 12.68 -14.96 -4.25
CA ARG A 158 13.24 -15.77 -3.16
C ARG A 158 12.38 -15.68 -1.89
N THR A 159 11.95 -14.47 -1.53
CA THR A 159 11.05 -14.21 -0.39
C THR A 159 9.71 -14.95 -0.54
N TRP A 160 9.06 -14.86 -1.70
CA TRP A 160 7.77 -15.53 -1.95
C TRP A 160 7.90 -17.05 -1.92
N VAL A 161 8.98 -17.60 -2.51
CA VAL A 161 9.25 -19.04 -2.47
C VAL A 161 9.52 -19.50 -1.04
N SER A 162 10.28 -18.74 -0.24
CA SER A 162 10.54 -19.08 1.16
C SER A 162 9.24 -19.13 1.97
N PHE A 163 8.43 -18.08 1.86
CA PHE A 163 7.14 -18.02 2.54
C PHE A 163 6.22 -19.17 2.13
N ALA A 164 6.08 -19.45 0.84
CA ALA A 164 5.24 -20.55 0.36
C ALA A 164 5.75 -21.94 0.81
N SER A 165 7.05 -22.08 1.04
CA SER A 165 7.66 -23.36 1.42
C SER A 165 7.57 -23.65 2.92
N ASN A 166 7.63 -22.63 3.77
CA ASN A 166 7.82 -22.83 5.21
C ASN A 166 7.12 -21.79 6.12
N GLY A 167 6.32 -20.88 5.55
CA GLY A 167 5.61 -19.84 6.30
C GLY A 167 6.44 -18.63 6.69
N ASN A 168 7.74 -18.57 6.34
CA ASN A 168 8.66 -17.50 6.71
C ASN A 168 9.30 -16.85 5.46
N PRO A 169 9.10 -15.54 5.22
CA PRO A 169 9.63 -14.85 4.04
C PRO A 169 11.13 -14.54 4.11
N ASN A 170 11.79 -14.76 5.27
CA ASN A 170 13.19 -14.39 5.47
C ASN A 170 14.15 -15.22 4.61
N SER A 171 15.22 -14.56 4.15
CA SER A 171 16.35 -15.19 3.47
C SER A 171 17.62 -14.34 3.63
N ASP A 172 18.77 -14.91 3.28
CA ASP A 172 20.07 -14.21 3.34
C ASP A 172 20.17 -12.99 2.39
N LEU A 173 19.16 -12.74 1.55
CA LEU A 173 19.14 -11.64 0.57
C LEU A 173 18.42 -10.38 1.06
N ILE A 174 17.72 -10.45 2.19
CA ILE A 174 16.92 -9.36 2.74
C ILE A 174 17.24 -9.15 4.23
N PRO A 175 17.02 -7.94 4.80
CA PRO A 175 17.07 -7.77 6.24
C PRO A 175 15.96 -8.59 6.93
N GLU A 176 16.07 -8.73 8.24
CA GLU A 176 15.08 -9.43 9.05
C GLU A 176 13.68 -8.82 8.83
N TRP A 177 12.79 -9.65 8.30
CA TRP A 177 11.37 -9.40 8.19
C TRP A 177 10.67 -9.99 9.40
N LYS A 178 10.39 -9.12 10.38
CA LYS A 178 9.65 -9.48 11.59
C LYS A 178 8.19 -9.78 11.25
N SER A 179 7.61 -10.77 11.91
CA SER A 179 6.18 -10.97 11.81
C SER A 179 5.43 -9.77 12.40
N TYR A 180 4.27 -9.49 11.83
CA TYR A 180 3.38 -8.44 12.23
C TYR A 180 2.80 -8.76 13.61
N ASN A 181 2.88 -7.79 14.51
CA ASN A 181 2.19 -7.77 15.79
C ASN A 181 1.55 -6.39 15.98
N VAL A 182 0.58 -6.29 16.90
CA VAL A 182 -0.22 -5.09 17.07
C VAL A 182 0.55 -3.96 17.78
N GLU A 183 1.63 -4.30 18.47
CA GLU A 183 2.50 -3.36 19.17
C GLU A 183 3.43 -2.62 18.21
N ASP A 184 4.19 -3.35 17.41
CA ASP A 184 5.22 -2.82 16.50
C ASP A 184 4.65 -2.44 15.12
N ARG A 185 3.60 -3.16 14.66
CA ARG A 185 2.94 -2.98 13.35
C ARG A 185 3.94 -2.88 12.20
N THR A 186 4.94 -3.76 12.24
CA THR A 186 6.07 -3.75 11.31
C THR A 186 5.63 -4.15 9.90
N SER A 187 6.10 -3.41 8.90
CA SER A 187 5.90 -3.73 7.49
C SER A 187 7.24 -3.71 6.76
N MET A 188 7.45 -4.64 5.83
CA MET A 188 8.62 -4.61 4.94
C MET A 188 8.33 -3.67 3.78
N PHE A 189 9.14 -2.63 3.61
CA PHE A 189 9.16 -1.83 2.42
C PHE A 189 9.97 -2.57 1.35
N ILE A 190 9.35 -2.85 0.21
CA ILE A 190 9.95 -3.62 -0.89
C ILE A 190 10.13 -2.69 -2.08
N GLY A 191 11.35 -2.19 -2.28
CA GLY A 191 11.65 -1.30 -3.39
C GLY A 191 13.10 -1.42 -3.84
N LYS A 192 13.75 -0.28 -4.07
CA LYS A 192 15.19 -0.26 -4.38
C LYS A 192 16.00 -0.98 -3.31
N GLU A 193 15.63 -0.77 -2.05
CA GLU A 193 16.09 -1.55 -0.92
C GLU A 193 14.90 -2.22 -0.22
N PHE A 194 15.21 -3.26 0.55
CA PHE A 194 14.27 -3.85 1.49
C PHE A 194 14.52 -3.20 2.85
N GLU A 195 13.47 -2.68 3.48
CA GLU A 195 13.58 -1.99 4.77
C GLU A 195 12.45 -2.41 5.69
N SER A 196 12.78 -2.83 6.92
CA SER A 196 11.80 -3.19 7.95
C SER A 196 11.39 -1.93 8.71
N VAL A 197 10.14 -1.49 8.55
CA VAL A 197 9.65 -0.21 9.08
C VAL A 197 8.54 -0.46 10.10
N SER A 198 8.72 0.04 11.33
CA SER A 198 7.71 -0.04 12.39
C SER A 198 6.67 1.06 12.25
N ALA A 199 5.39 0.69 12.36
CA ALA A 199 4.23 1.58 12.32
C ALA A 199 4.28 2.68 11.22
N PRO A 200 4.49 2.34 9.93
CA PRO A 200 4.49 3.32 8.86
C PRO A 200 3.12 3.98 8.71
N ASN A 201 3.09 5.32 8.60
CA ASN A 201 1.87 6.12 8.42
C ASN A 201 0.81 5.84 9.49
N ASP A 202 1.23 5.85 10.76
CA ASP A 202 0.36 5.48 11.89
C ASP A 202 -0.66 6.58 12.24
N ASP A 203 -0.34 7.87 12.00
CA ASP A 203 -1.30 8.96 12.16
C ASP A 203 -2.49 8.80 11.21
N GLU A 204 -2.20 8.43 9.96
CA GLU A 204 -3.21 8.03 8.98
C GLU A 204 -3.98 6.80 9.44
N ARG A 205 -3.29 5.75 9.91
CA ARG A 205 -3.93 4.50 10.38
C ARG A 205 -4.91 4.75 11.53
N ILE A 206 -4.48 5.49 12.56
CA ILE A 206 -5.30 5.88 13.72
C ILE A 206 -6.55 6.63 13.28
N LEU A 207 -6.45 7.45 12.22
CA LEU A 207 -7.59 8.17 11.71
C LEU A 207 -8.69 7.24 11.19
N TRP A 208 -8.33 6.10 10.62
CA TRP A 208 -9.30 5.10 10.14
C TRP A 208 -10.02 4.34 11.25
N ASP A 209 -9.49 4.31 12.49
CA ASP A 209 -10.20 3.77 13.65
C ASP A 209 -11.51 4.55 13.96
N SER A 210 -11.63 5.78 13.43
CA SER A 210 -12.84 6.60 13.55
C SER A 210 -13.93 6.30 12.50
N VAL A 211 -13.63 5.45 11.51
CA VAL A 211 -14.54 5.04 10.43
C VAL A 211 -14.92 3.57 10.65
N ILE A 212 -16.20 3.28 10.84
CA ILE A 212 -16.64 1.87 10.89
C ILE A 212 -16.83 1.40 9.44
N PHE A 213 -16.26 0.25 9.11
CA PHE A 213 -16.47 -0.37 7.83
C PHE A 213 -17.66 -1.33 7.89
N ASN A 214 -18.58 -1.22 6.94
CA ASN A 214 -19.70 -2.14 6.78
C ASN A 214 -19.27 -3.24 5.79
N TYR A 215 -18.46 -4.19 6.25
CA TYR A 215 -18.16 -5.40 5.48
C TYR A 215 -19.10 -6.55 5.87
#